data_AF-A0A1Y4AMR5-F1
#
_entry.id   AF-A0A1Y4AMR5-F1
#
_cell.length_a   1.000
_cell.length_b   1.000
_cell.length_c   1.000
_cell.angle_alpha   90.00
_cell.angle_beta   90.00
_cell.angle_gamma   90.00
#
_symmetry.space_group_name_H-M   'P 1'
#
loop_
_entity.id
_entity.type
_entity.pdbx_description
1 polymer ?
#
loop_
_entity_poly.entity_id
_entity_poly.type
_entity_poly.pdbx_seq_one_letter_code
_entity_poly.pdbx_strand_id
1 'polypeptide(L)'
;MGAFTDKIISKFGADKVLHFLGGALICAVVSIVMDVQEGITSWRTLLVPLAGLIVALFAAWVKERFFDSSVDKKDLLATVLGFVPVWLAFAIGTLFNYLSE
;
A
#
# COMPACT_ATOMS: atom_id res chain seq x y z
N MET A 1 8.52 -17.63 13.42
CA MET A 1 7.46 -16.99 12.61
C MET A 1 6.22 -17.88 12.71
N GLY A 2 5.01 -17.34 12.77
CA GLY A 2 3.81 -18.14 13.09
C GLY A 2 3.38 -19.03 11.93
N ALA A 3 2.71 -20.16 12.23
CA ALA A 3 2.25 -21.15 11.25
C ALA A 3 1.35 -20.59 10.13
N PHE A 4 0.78 -19.39 10.30
CA PHE A 4 0.01 -18.69 9.28
C PHE A 4 0.90 -17.97 8.26
N THR A 5 1.89 -17.20 8.72
CA THR A 5 2.84 -16.48 7.87
C THR A 5 3.64 -17.46 7.00
N ASP A 6 4.05 -18.59 7.58
CA ASP A 6 4.78 -19.63 6.85
C ASP A 6 3.94 -20.24 5.72
N LYS A 7 2.63 -20.41 5.92
CA LYS A 7 1.70 -20.87 4.87
C LYS A 7 1.50 -19.84 3.77
N ILE A 8 1.51 -18.55 4.10
CA ILE A 8 1.40 -17.49 3.10
C ILE A 8 2.69 -17.44 2.28
N ILE A 9 3.86 -17.42 2.94
CA ILE A 9 5.16 -17.37 2.27
C ILE A 9 5.35 -18.62 1.39
N SER A 10 4.99 -19.81 1.86
CA SER A 10 5.12 -21.03 1.05
C SER A 10 4.19 -21.03 -0.18
N LYS A 11 3.03 -20.38 -0.10
CA LYS A 11 2.06 -20.32 -1.20
C LYS A 11 2.38 -19.23 -2.23
N PHE A 12 2.79 -18.05 -1.78
CA PHE A 12 2.94 -16.87 -2.66
C PHE A 12 4.40 -16.50 -2.95
N GLY A 13 5.34 -17.04 -2.18
CA GLY A 13 6.75 -16.67 -2.22
C GLY A 13 7.05 -15.45 -1.35
N ALA A 14 8.21 -15.46 -0.69
CA ALA A 14 8.61 -14.38 0.23
C ALA A 14 8.69 -13.01 -0.47
N ASP A 15 9.22 -13.00 -1.69
CA ASP A 15 9.40 -11.80 -2.51
C ASP A 15 8.08 -11.05 -2.75
N LYS A 16 7.01 -11.78 -3.11
CA LYS A 16 5.70 -11.20 -3.43
C LYS A 16 5.04 -10.66 -2.15
N VAL A 17 5.24 -11.36 -1.04
CA VAL A 17 4.78 -10.90 0.29
C VAL A 17 5.50 -9.60 0.69
N LEU A 18 6.81 -9.50 0.42
CA LEU A 18 7.57 -8.27 0.69
C LEU A 18 7.13 -7.11 -0.19
N HIS A 19 6.83 -7.33 -1.47
CA HIS A 19 6.25 -6.31 -2.34
C HIS A 19 4.89 -5.82 -1.86
N PHE A 20 4.03 -6.73 -1.40
CA PHE A 20 2.75 -6.39 -0.80
C PHE A 20 2.93 -5.53 0.46
N LEU A 21 3.75 -5.99 1.42
CA LEU A 21 3.95 -5.31 2.70
C LEU A 21 4.70 -3.98 2.54
N GLY A 22 5.75 -3.97 1.72
CA GLY A 22 6.54 -2.76 1.42
C GLY A 22 5.71 -1.73 0.66
N GLY A 23 4.93 -2.17 -0.32
CA GLY A 23 3.98 -1.32 -1.04
C GLY A 23 2.94 -0.71 -0.12
N ALA A 24 2.33 -1.52 0.75
CA ALA A 24 1.38 -1.05 1.75
C ALA A 24 2.00 -0.02 2.72
N LEU A 25 3.22 -0.28 3.20
CA LEU A 25 3.92 0.62 4.12
C LEU A 25 4.24 1.97 3.47
N ILE A 26 4.82 1.97 2.26
CA ILE A 26 5.12 3.21 1.53
C ILE A 26 3.83 3.98 1.26
N CYS A 27 2.79 3.29 0.80
CA CYS A 27 1.49 3.90 0.56
C CYS A 27 0.93 4.54 1.83
N ALA A 28 0.94 3.84 2.97
CA ALA A 28 0.42 4.35 4.23
C ALA A 28 1.19 5.60 4.70
N VAL A 29 2.52 5.55 4.70
CA VAL A 29 3.36 6.67 5.14
C VAL A 29 3.11 7.92 4.30
N VAL A 30 3.14 7.80 2.97
CA VAL A 30 2.90 8.92 2.07
C VAL A 30 1.48 9.48 2.26
N SER A 31 0.49 8.60 2.39
CA SER A 31 -0.90 9.01 2.57
C SER A 31 -1.10 9.77 3.87
N ILE A 32 -0.52 9.31 4.98
CA ILE A 32 -0.58 9.99 6.28
C ILE A 32 0.09 11.36 6.20
N VAL A 33 1.28 11.44 5.59
CA VAL A 33 1.98 12.72 5.42
C VAL A 33 1.13 13.72 4.63
N MET A 34 0.54 13.28 3.51
CA MET A 34 -0.29 14.15 2.68
C MET A 34 -1.59 14.57 3.38
N ASP A 35 -2.28 13.64 4.05
CA ASP A 35 -3.54 13.93 4.73
C ASP A 35 -3.34 14.93 5.89
N VAL A 36 -2.28 14.74 6.67
CA VAL A 36 -1.90 15.64 7.78
C VAL A 36 -1.44 17.00 7.27
N GLN A 37 -0.68 17.06 6.17
CA GLN A 37 -0.21 18.32 5.60
C GLN A 37 -1.37 19.19 5.08
N GLU A 38 -2.31 18.57 4.37
CA GLU A 38 -3.41 19.29 3.71
C GLU A 38 -4.64 19.46 4.62
N GLY A 39 -4.70 18.74 5.75
CA GLY A 39 -5.80 18.82 6.71
C GLY A 39 -7.14 18.37 6.12
N ILE A 40 -7.14 17.33 5.28
CA ILE A 40 -8.34 16.88 4.56
C ILE A 40 -9.21 16.03 5.50
N THR A 41 -10.40 16.53 5.85
CA THR A 41 -11.34 15.82 6.74
C THR A 41 -12.69 15.57 6.06
N SER A 42 -12.68 15.27 4.76
CA SER A 42 -13.90 15.07 3.98
C SER A 42 -13.83 13.77 3.20
N TRP A 43 -14.86 13.43 2.44
CA TRP A 43 -14.82 12.32 1.50
C TRP A 43 -13.65 12.36 0.50
N ARG A 44 -12.98 13.52 0.33
CA ARG A 44 -11.75 13.65 -0.46
C ARG A 44 -10.56 12.88 0.16
N THR A 45 -10.57 12.58 1.45
CA THR A 45 -9.59 11.73 2.15
C THR A 45 -9.47 10.36 1.49
N LEU A 46 -10.54 9.84 0.86
CA LEU A 46 -10.51 8.58 0.11
C LEU A 46 -9.59 8.59 -1.13
N LEU A 47 -9.24 9.76 -1.65
CA LEU A 47 -8.36 9.90 -2.81
C LEU A 47 -6.89 9.99 -2.41
N VAL A 48 -6.59 10.32 -1.14
CA VAL A 48 -5.22 10.50 -0.66
C VAL A 48 -4.37 9.23 -0.83
N PRO A 49 -4.90 8.02 -0.56
CA PRO A 49 -4.14 6.78 -0.79
C PRO A 49 -3.72 6.54 -2.24
N LEU A 50 -4.35 7.16 -3.23
CA LEU A 50 -3.93 7.03 -4.64
C LEU A 50 -2.56 7.66 -4.88
N ALA A 51 -2.26 8.77 -4.21
CA ALA A 51 -0.93 9.39 -4.28
C ALA A 51 0.13 8.48 -3.63
N GLY A 52 -0.20 7.86 -2.49
CA GLY A 52 0.65 6.85 -1.85
C GLY A 52 0.91 5.64 -2.75
N LEU A 53 -0.11 5.15 -3.47
CA LEU A 53 0.01 4.06 -4.43
C LEU A 53 0.96 4.42 -5.59
N ILE A 54 0.87 5.64 -6.13
CA ILE A 54 1.76 6.11 -7.20
C ILE A 54 3.22 6.05 -6.74
N VAL A 55 3.51 6.53 -5.53
CA VAL A 55 4.87 6.49 -4.96
C VAL A 55 5.34 5.05 -4.71
N ALA A 56 4.47 4.19 -4.17
CA ALA A 56 4.79 2.78 -3.94
C ALA A 56 5.08 2.04 -5.25
N LEU A 57 4.28 2.26 -6.30
CA LEU A 57 4.49 1.69 -7.63
C LEU A 57 5.79 2.19 -8.28
N PHE A 58 6.09 3.48 -8.13
CA PHE A 58 7.35 4.03 -8.61
C PHE A 58 8.54 3.38 -7.92
N ALA A 59 8.51 3.24 -6.58
CA ALA A 59 9.56 2.57 -5.83
C ALA A 59 9.72 1.08 -6.22
N ALA A 60 8.62 0.35 -6.37
CA ALA A 60 8.65 -1.04 -6.82
C ALA A 60 9.21 -1.16 -8.24
N TRP A 61 8.80 -0.29 -9.16
CA TRP A 61 9.34 -0.26 -10.52
C TRP A 61 10.83 0.07 -10.57
N VAL A 62 11.31 1.01 -9.74
CA VAL A 62 12.74 1.33 -9.61
C VAL A 62 13.51 0.10 -9.11
N LYS A 63 13.01 -0.60 -8.09
CA LYS A 63 13.64 -1.85 -7.61
C LYS A 63 13.76 -2.88 -8.74
N GLU A 64 12.65 -3.18 -9.41
CA GLU A 64 12.60 -4.14 -10.52
C GLU A 64 13.48 -3.76 -11.71
N ARG A 65 13.60 -2.47 -12.03
CA ARG A 65 14.33 -2.01 -13.21
C ARG A 65 15.85 -1.98 -13.00
N PHE A 66 16.31 -1.66 -11.79
CA PHE A 66 17.72 -1.40 -11.51
C PHE A 66 18.40 -2.49 -10.70
N PHE A 67 17.66 -3.29 -9.95
CA PHE A 67 18.22 -4.28 -9.03
C PHE A 67 17.91 -5.73 -9.43
N ASP A 68 16.85 -5.94 -10.21
CA ASP A 68 16.48 -7.28 -10.69
C ASP A 68 16.89 -7.51 -12.15
N SER A 69 17.06 -8.78 -12.52
CA SER A 69 17.45 -9.18 -13.88
C SER A 69 16.35 -8.94 -14.92
N SER A 70 15.10 -8.86 -14.47
CA SER A 70 13.92 -8.69 -15.32
C SER A 70 12.76 -8.17 -14.50
N VAL A 71 11.93 -7.32 -15.09
CA VAL A 71 10.73 -6.78 -14.44
C VAL A 71 9.67 -7.87 -14.30
N ASP A 72 9.35 -8.26 -13.06
CA ASP A 72 8.23 -9.15 -12.72
C ASP A 72 6.94 -8.34 -12.46
N LYS A 73 5.97 -8.53 -13.35
CA LYS A 73 4.65 -7.88 -13.24
C LYS A 73 3.87 -8.34 -12.00
N LYS A 74 4.16 -9.51 -11.45
CA LYS A 74 3.52 -10.02 -10.24
C LYS A 74 3.93 -9.24 -9.00
N ASP A 75 5.15 -8.71 -8.98
CA ASP A 75 5.66 -7.91 -7.87
C ASP A 75 5.07 -6.49 -7.89
N LEU A 76 4.88 -5.93 -9.08
CA LEU A 76 4.07 -4.71 -9.25
C LEU A 76 2.61 -4.95 -8.83
N LEU A 77 2.00 -6.08 -9.21
CA LEU A 77 0.64 -6.42 -8.79
C LEU A 77 0.54 -6.61 -7.27
N ALA A 78 1.51 -7.28 -6.64
CA ALA A 78 1.56 -7.44 -5.19
C ALA A 78 1.63 -6.07 -4.49
N THR A 79 2.40 -5.13 -5.04
CA THR A 79 2.48 -3.73 -4.58
C THR A 79 1.11 -3.04 -4.68
N VAL A 80 0.37 -3.21 -5.78
CA VAL A 80 -1.01 -2.68 -5.93
C VAL A 80 -1.97 -3.30 -4.92
N LEU A 81 -1.86 -4.60 -4.66
CA LEU A 81 -2.71 -5.25 -3.65
C LEU A 81 -2.44 -4.72 -2.24
N GLY A 82 -1.21 -4.29 -1.95
CA GLY A 82 -0.84 -3.63 -0.70
C GLY A 82 -1.57 -2.31 -0.45
N PHE A 83 -2.05 -1.63 -1.50
CA PHE A 83 -2.86 -0.41 -1.36
C PHE A 83 -4.25 -0.68 -0.78
N VAL A 84 -4.83 -1.85 -1.03
CA VAL A 84 -6.20 -2.18 -0.60
C VAL A 84 -6.41 -2.01 0.92
N PRO A 85 -5.59 -2.60 1.81
CA PRO A 85 -5.75 -2.38 3.25
C PRO A 85 -5.56 -0.92 3.67
N VAL A 86 -4.68 -0.17 3.00
CA VAL A 86 -4.46 1.26 3.29
C VAL A 86 -5.70 2.08 2.93
N TRP A 87 -6.25 1.86 1.72
CA TRP A 87 -7.46 2.54 1.29
C TRP A 87 -8.65 2.22 2.20
N LEU A 88 -8.80 0.97 2.61
CA LEU A 88 -9.85 0.56 3.55
C LEU A 88 -9.71 1.26 4.90
N ALA A 89 -8.50 1.44 5.42
CA ALA A 89 -8.28 2.18 6.66
C ALA A 89 -8.71 3.65 6.54
N PHE A 90 -8.37 4.31 5.43
CA PHE A 90 -8.84 5.67 5.12
C PHE A 90 -10.36 5.74 4.97
N ALA A 91 -10.97 4.72 4.35
CA ALA A 91 -12.43 4.65 4.18
C ALA A 91 -13.16 4.50 5.52
N ILE A 92 -12.68 3.62 6.39
CA ILE A 92 -13.23 3.42 7.74
C ILE A 92 -13.06 4.70 8.56
N GLY A 93 -11.88 5.32 8.53
CA GLY A 93 -11.61 6.58 9.22
C GLY A 93 -12.52 7.72 8.75
N THR A 94 -12.70 7.85 7.44
CA THR A 94 -13.60 8.85 6.84
C THR A 94 -15.06 8.61 7.26
N LEU A 95 -15.52 7.36 7.25
CA LEU A 95 -16.87 7.02 7.69
C LEU A 95 -17.08 7.35 9.17
N PHE A 96 -16.13 7.02 10.04
CA PHE A 96 -16.23 7.32 11.46
C PHE A 96 -16.21 8.82 11.74
N ASN A 97 -15.41 9.59 10.99
CA ASN A 97 -15.43 11.05 11.09
C ASN A 97 -16.81 11.61 10.70
N TYR A 98 -17.37 11.18 9.57
CA TYR A 98 -18.71 11.60 9.14
C TYR A 98 -19.84 11.23 10.13
N LEU A 99 -19.77 10.06 10.76
CA LEU A 99 -20.76 9.62 11.74
C LEU A 99 -20.60 10.27 13.13
N SER A 100 -19.48 10.98 13.36
CA SER A 100 -19.21 11.68 14.62
C SER A 100 -19.65 13.15 14.58
N GLU A 101 -20.06 13.64 13.42
CA GLU A 101 -20.68 14.96 13.19
C GLU A 101 -22.20 14.89 13.39
#